data_AF-A0A6P2AMJ5-F1
#
_entry.id   AF-A0A6P2AMJ5-F1
#
_cell.length_a   1.000
_cell.length_b   1.000
_cell.length_c   1.000
_cell.angle_alpha   90.00
_cell.angle_beta   90.00
_cell.angle_gamma   90.00
#
_symmetry.space_group_name_H-M   'P 1'
#
loop_
_entity.id
_entity.type
_entity.pdbx_description
1 polymer ?
#
loop_
_entity_poly.entity_id
_entity_poly.type
_entity_poly.pdbx_seq_one_letter_code
_entity_poly.pdbx_strand_id
1 'polypeptide(L)'
;MAIFNQGGGLSYIQEPAFGYIFGFIPGGWLCGRLAFRWRPVQLETLAFSALVGLGVIHLCGILYQIGLQIVQFLSQQIQLLEMGANLLRGISHYSFVLLTGQLALVCAVSVLAFVLRRIMFY
;
A
#
# COMPACT_ATOMS: atom_id res chain seq x y z
N MET A 1 23.62 -3.02 5.71
CA MET A 1 22.40 -2.19 5.83
C MET A 1 21.30 -2.86 5.04
N ALA A 2 20.21 -3.25 5.69
CA ALA A 2 19.05 -3.79 5.00
C ALA A 2 18.24 -2.63 4.39
N ILE A 3 18.00 -2.67 3.08
CA ILE A 3 17.19 -1.66 2.36
C ILE A 3 15.69 -1.85 2.64
N PHE A 4 15.29 -3.03 3.13
CA PHE A 4 13.92 -3.38 3.51
C PHE A 4 13.84 -3.84 4.96
N ASN A 5 12.73 -3.53 5.64
CA ASN A 5 12.44 -4.00 6.99
C ASN A 5 12.41 -5.54 6.98
N GLN A 6 13.34 -6.20 7.69
CA GLN A 6 13.61 -7.65 7.70
C GLN A 6 14.59 -8.23 6.65
N GLY A 7 15.18 -7.43 5.75
CA GLY A 7 16.25 -7.87 4.85
C GLY A 7 15.76 -8.34 3.46
N GLY A 8 16.46 -7.93 2.39
CA GLY A 8 16.06 -8.14 1.00
C GLY A 8 16.50 -9.47 0.37
N GLY A 9 16.54 -10.56 1.13
CA GLY A 9 16.90 -11.88 0.61
C GLY A 9 15.77 -12.52 -0.20
N LEU A 10 16.04 -13.62 -0.92
CA LEU A 10 15.01 -14.39 -1.66
C LEU A 10 13.84 -14.84 -0.76
N SER A 11 14.11 -15.07 0.54
CA SER A 11 13.08 -15.37 1.55
C SER A 11 12.05 -14.25 1.71
N TYR A 12 12.40 -13.01 1.38
CA TYR A 12 11.51 -11.84 1.48
C TYR A 12 10.33 -11.89 0.51
N ILE A 13 10.42 -12.70 -0.55
CA ILE A 13 9.29 -12.97 -1.46
C ILE A 13 8.17 -13.69 -0.68
N GLN A 14 8.48 -14.49 0.33
CA GLN A 14 7.47 -15.17 1.14
C GLN A 14 6.82 -14.24 2.20
N GLU A 15 7.35 -13.03 2.35
CA GLU A 15 6.84 -12.05 3.31
C GLU A 15 5.59 -11.34 2.74
N PRO A 16 4.48 -11.25 3.49
CA PRO A 16 3.28 -10.54 3.01
C PRO A 16 3.55 -9.06 2.72
N ALA A 17 4.53 -8.44 3.38
CA ALA A 17 4.96 -7.07 3.14
C ALA A 17 5.51 -6.82 1.72
N PHE A 18 6.01 -7.86 1.04
CA PHE A 18 6.57 -7.73 -0.30
C PHE A 18 5.52 -7.34 -1.35
N GLY A 19 4.29 -7.85 -1.21
CA GLY A 19 3.17 -7.51 -2.11
C GLY A 19 2.84 -6.02 -2.12
N TYR A 20 2.99 -5.35 -0.96
CA TYR A 20 2.79 -3.91 -0.85
C TYR A 20 3.87 -3.13 -1.61
N ILE A 21 5.12 -3.61 -1.62
CA ILE A 21 6.22 -3.00 -2.38
C ILE A 21 5.93 -3.01 -3.87
N PHE A 22 5.47 -4.16 -4.39
CA PHE A 22 5.04 -4.26 -5.79
C PHE A 22 3.88 -3.30 -6.10
N GLY A 23 2.94 -3.13 -5.16
CA GLY A 23 1.81 -2.21 -5.28
C GLY A 23 2.17 -0.73 -5.40
N PHE A 24 3.35 -0.30 -4.94
CA PHE A 24 3.79 1.10 -5.07
C PHE A 24 3.97 1.54 -6.53
N ILE A 25 4.33 0.63 -7.43
CA ILE A 25 4.52 0.95 -8.85
C ILE A 25 3.19 1.38 -9.50
N PRO A 26 2.13 0.53 -9.53
CA PRO A 26 0.84 0.93 -10.10
C PRO A 26 0.14 2.00 -9.27
N GLY A 27 0.26 1.97 -7.93
CA GLY A 27 -0.35 2.96 -7.05
C GLY A 27 0.24 4.35 -7.23
N GLY A 28 1.56 4.46 -7.33
CA GLY A 28 2.26 5.72 -7.60
C GLY A 28 1.96 6.26 -8.98
N TRP A 29 1.91 5.40 -10.01
CA TRP A 29 1.53 5.81 -11.36
C TRP A 29 0.10 6.35 -11.42
N LEU A 30 -0.87 5.64 -10.83
CA LEU A 30 -2.27 6.05 -10.83
C LEU A 30 -2.47 7.34 -10.03
N CYS A 31 -1.83 7.45 -8.86
CA CYS A 31 -1.82 8.67 -8.05
C CYS A 31 -1.19 9.85 -8.82
N GLY A 32 -0.05 9.67 -9.46
CA GLY A 32 0.56 10.73 -10.28
C GLY A 32 -0.38 11.16 -11.40
N ARG A 33 -0.93 10.21 -12.15
CA ARG A 33 -1.81 10.47 -13.29
C ARG A 33 -3.06 11.24 -12.88
N LEU A 34 -3.70 10.88 -11.77
CA LEU A 34 -4.85 11.60 -11.22
C LEU A 34 -4.46 13.00 -10.74
N ALA A 35 -3.35 13.16 -10.02
CA ALA A 35 -2.89 14.46 -9.51
C ALA A 35 -2.54 15.49 -10.61
N PHE A 36 -2.26 15.05 -11.84
CA PHE A 36 -2.03 15.95 -12.99
C PHE A 36 -3.25 16.13 -13.90
N ARG A 37 -4.30 15.32 -13.74
CA ARG A 37 -5.52 15.37 -14.57
C ARG A 37 -6.42 16.56 -14.21
N TRP A 38 -6.45 16.97 -12.95
CA TRP A 38 -7.35 18.01 -12.44
C TRP A 38 -6.66 19.38 -12.42
N ARG A 39 -7.24 20.36 -13.11
CA ARG A 39 -6.92 21.79 -13.00
C ARG A 39 -8.23 22.55 -12.75
N PRO A 40 -8.32 23.41 -11.72
CA PRO A 40 -7.28 23.86 -10.79
C PRO A 40 -6.83 22.79 -9.78
N VAL A 41 -5.60 22.90 -9.27
CA VAL A 41 -5.04 21.98 -8.27
C VAL A 41 -5.63 22.32 -6.90
N GLN A 42 -6.48 21.45 -6.37
CA GLN A 42 -7.08 21.59 -5.04
C GLN A 42 -6.48 20.55 -4.08
N LEU A 43 -6.44 20.89 -2.78
CA LEU A 43 -6.01 19.96 -1.73
C LEU A 43 -6.87 18.69 -1.73
N GLU A 44 -8.17 18.82 -1.96
CA GLU A 44 -9.11 17.69 -2.04
C GLU A 44 -8.75 16.75 -3.20
N THR A 45 -8.42 17.28 -4.37
CA THR A 45 -8.02 16.46 -5.53
C THR A 45 -6.70 15.72 -5.30
N LEU A 46 -5.76 16.32 -4.56
CA LEU A 46 -4.49 15.69 -4.20
C LEU A 46 -4.69 14.60 -3.15
N ALA A 47 -5.52 14.87 -2.13
CA ALA A 47 -5.88 13.90 -1.10
C ALA A 47 -6.63 12.69 -1.70
N PHE A 48 -7.62 12.93 -2.57
CA PHE A 48 -8.35 11.86 -3.24
C PHE A 48 -7.42 11.01 -4.12
N SER A 49 -6.51 11.67 -4.85
CA SER A 49 -5.51 10.98 -5.67
C SER A 49 -4.57 10.10 -4.82
N ALA A 50 -4.13 10.60 -3.66
CA ALA A 50 -3.31 9.86 -2.73
C ALA A 50 -4.07 8.68 -2.09
N LEU A 51 -5.35 8.87 -1.74
CA LEU A 51 -6.23 7.79 -1.25
C LEU A 51 -6.42 6.69 -2.30
N VAL A 52 -6.61 7.05 -3.56
CA VAL A 52 -6.73 6.09 -4.66
C VAL A 52 -5.41 5.32 -4.83
N GLY A 53 -4.27 6.00 -4.81
CA GLY A 53 -2.95 5.34 -4.86
C GLY A 53 -2.73 4.39 -3.69
N LEU A 54 -3.09 4.81 -2.47
CA LEU A 54 -3.05 3.99 -1.27
C LEU A 54 -3.95 2.75 -1.40
N GLY A 55 -5.16 2.92 -1.93
CA GLY A 55 -6.09 1.82 -2.19
C GLY A 55 -5.52 0.79 -3.15
N VAL A 56 -4.84 1.21 -4.22
CA VAL A 56 -4.17 0.30 -5.16
C VAL A 56 -3.04 -0.47 -4.48
N ILE A 57 -2.22 0.21 -3.66
CA ILE A 57 -1.12 -0.44 -2.92
C ILE A 57 -1.68 -1.53 -1.99
N HIS A 58 -2.75 -1.22 -1.26
CA HIS A 58 -3.42 -2.19 -0.39
C HIS A 58 -4.05 -3.34 -1.17
N LEU A 59 -4.71 -3.05 -2.29
CA LEU A 59 -5.31 -4.09 -3.13
C LEU A 59 -4.23 -5.06 -3.62
N CYS A 60 -3.09 -4.56 -4.11
CA CYS A 60 -1.96 -5.40 -4.50
C CYS A 60 -1.39 -6.21 -3.33
N GLY A 61 -1.20 -5.60 -2.16
CA GLY A 61 -0.71 -6.27 -0.96
C GLY A 61 -1.63 -7.40 -0.48
N ILE A 62 -2.94 -7.15 -0.44
CA ILE A 62 -3.96 -8.14 -0.06
C ILE A 62 -4.02 -9.28 -1.08
N LEU A 63 -4.01 -8.97 -2.38
CA LEU A 63 -3.98 -9.99 -3.44
C LEU A 63 -2.74 -10.89 -3.32
N TYR A 64 -1.59 -10.30 -2.99
CA TYR A 64 -0.37 -11.06 -2.76
C TYR A 64 -0.46 -11.97 -1.53
N GLN A 65 -0.98 -11.45 -0.42
CA GLN A 65 -1.18 -12.23 0.81
C GLN A 65 -2.14 -13.41 0.59
N ILE A 66 -3.24 -13.20 -0.17
CA ILE A 66 -4.16 -14.27 -0.55
C ILE A 66 -3.45 -15.32 -1.41
N GLY A 67 -2.66 -14.89 -2.40
CA GLY A 67 -1.88 -15.78 -3.24
C GLY A 67 -0.90 -16.64 -2.43
N LEU A 68 -0.17 -16.04 -1.49
CA LEU A 68 0.73 -16.76 -0.59
C LEU A 68 0.00 -17.81 0.25
N GLN A 69 -1.16 -17.46 0.81
CA GLN A 69 -1.95 -18.40 1.61
C GLN A 69 -2.53 -19.55 0.77
N ILE A 70 -2.93 -19.29 -0.47
CA ILE A 70 -3.36 -20.34 -1.41
C ILE A 70 -2.20 -21.31 -1.68
N VAL A 71 -0.99 -20.80 -1.92
CA VAL A 71 0.20 -21.64 -2.12
C VAL A 71 0.49 -22.49 -0.87
N GLN A 72 0.43 -21.88 0.32
CA GLN A 72 0.62 -22.59 1.59
C GLN A 72 -0.44 -23.67 1.84
N PHE A 73 -1.71 -23.38 1.52
CA PHE A 73 -2.80 -24.33 1.61
C PHE A 73 -2.62 -25.52 0.64
N LEU A 74 -2.27 -25.24 -0.63
CA LEU A 74 -1.99 -26.27 -1.63
C LEU A 74 -0.77 -27.14 -1.27
N SER A 75 0.21 -26.56 -0.57
CA SER A 75 1.38 -27.29 -0.05
C SER A 75 1.11 -28.11 1.22
N GLN A 76 -0.15 -28.24 1.64
CA GLN A 76 -0.59 -28.89 2.88
C GLN A 76 0.04 -28.34 4.17
N GLN A 77 0.61 -27.13 4.14
CA GLN A 77 1.22 -26.52 5.32
C GLN A 77 0.18 -25.92 6.29
N ILE A 78 -1.05 -25.64 5.83
CA ILE A 78 -2.08 -24.92 6.60
C ILE A 78 -3.46 -25.57 6.40
N GLN A 79 -4.25 -25.66 7.47
CA GLN A 79 -5.66 -26.08 7.42
C GLN A 79 -6.61 -24.91 7.11
N LEU A 80 -7.78 -25.21 6.52
CA LEU A 80 -8.81 -24.24 6.13
C LEU A 80 -9.26 -23.30 7.27
N LEU A 81 -9.28 -23.82 8.52
CA LEU A 81 -9.65 -23.03 9.71
C LEU A 81 -8.55 -22.01 10.08
N GLU A 82 -7.28 -22.39 9.93
CA GLU A 82 -6.13 -21.53 10.20
C GLU A 82 -5.93 -20.48 9.11
N MET A 83 -6.32 -20.77 7.86
CA MET A 83 -6.31 -19.80 6.77
C MET A 83 -7.22 -18.60 7.09
N GLY A 84 -8.42 -18.85 7.61
CA GLY A 84 -9.33 -17.80 8.07
C GLY A 84 -8.78 -16.98 9.25
N ALA A 85 -8.19 -17.65 10.24
CA ALA A 85 -7.61 -17.00 11.41
C ALA A 85 -6.38 -16.13 11.07
N ASN A 86 -5.53 -16.60 10.15
CA ASN A 86 -4.35 -15.86 9.70
C ASN A 86 -4.70 -14.68 8.80
N LEU A 87 -5.79 -14.76 8.00
CA LEU A 87 -6.36 -13.60 7.32
C LEU A 87 -6.90 -12.57 8.30
N LEU A 88 -7.68 -13.00 9.29
CA LEU A 88 -8.23 -12.11 10.31
C LEU A 88 -7.13 -11.43 11.15
N ARG A 89 -6.08 -12.15 11.53
CA ARG A 89 -4.91 -11.59 12.21
C ARG A 89 -4.12 -10.64 11.32
N GLY A 90 -3.90 -11.01 10.05
CA GLY A 90 -3.23 -10.16 9.08
C GLY A 90 -4.00 -8.86 8.86
N ILE A 91 -5.30 -8.94 8.58
CA ILE A 91 -6.18 -7.78 8.37
C ILE A 91 -6.27 -6.93 9.64
N SER A 92 -6.43 -7.53 10.83
CA SER A 92 -6.51 -6.74 12.07
C SER A 92 -5.21 -5.99 12.39
N HIS A 93 -4.06 -6.64 12.23
CA HIS A 93 -2.77 -6.04 12.57
C HIS A 93 -2.24 -5.09 11.49
N TYR A 94 -2.43 -5.42 10.20
CA TYR A 94 -1.96 -4.61 9.07
C TYR A 94 -2.99 -3.59 8.56
N SER A 95 -4.28 -3.71 8.86
CA SER A 95 -5.26 -2.68 8.47
C SER A 95 -5.51 -1.67 9.58
N PHE A 96 -5.76 -2.06 10.84
CA PHE A 96 -6.17 -1.07 11.86
C PHE A 96 -5.03 -0.16 12.35
N VAL A 97 -3.86 -0.71 12.63
CA VAL A 97 -2.70 0.08 13.10
C VAL A 97 -2.10 0.93 11.96
N LEU A 98 -2.13 0.40 10.75
CA LEU A 98 -1.56 1.06 9.57
C LEU A 98 -2.51 2.11 8.96
N LEU A 99 -3.84 1.95 9.07
CA LEU A 99 -4.81 2.93 8.53
C LEU A 99 -4.62 4.33 9.13
N THR A 100 -4.46 4.41 10.45
CA THR A 100 -4.34 5.70 11.14
C THR A 100 -3.06 6.43 10.73
N GLY A 101 -1.95 5.70 10.61
CA GLY A 101 -0.69 6.24 10.09
C GLY A 101 -0.77 6.65 8.62
N GLN A 102 -1.48 5.88 7.80
CA GLN A 102 -1.64 6.15 6.37
C GLN A 102 -2.55 7.36 6.10
N LEU A 103 -3.58 7.60 6.90
CA LEU A 103 -4.40 8.81 6.81
C LEU A 103 -3.58 10.06 7.15
N ALA A 104 -2.78 10.01 8.22
CA ALA A 104 -1.87 11.11 8.55
C ALA A 104 -0.85 11.38 7.44
N LEU A 105 -0.30 10.31 6.83
CA LEU A 105 0.59 10.39 5.67
C LEU A 105 -0.09 11.01 4.44
N VAL A 106 -1.33 10.61 4.12
CA VAL A 106 -2.11 11.19 3.02
C VAL A 106 -2.29 12.69 3.23
N CYS A 107 -2.66 13.13 4.44
CA CYS A 107 -2.78 14.55 4.76
C CYS A 107 -1.44 15.29 4.58
N ALA A 108 -0.36 14.77 5.17
CA ALA A 108 0.97 15.37 5.08
C ALA A 108 1.47 15.48 3.64
N VAL A 109 1.35 14.40 2.85
CA VAL A 109 1.74 14.36 1.44
C VAL A 109 0.89 15.30 0.59
N SER A 110 -0.42 15.44 0.86
CA SER A 110 -1.29 16.36 0.12
C SER A 110 -0.90 17.82 0.37
N VAL A 111 -0.62 18.18 1.62
CA VAL A 111 -0.16 19.53 1.99
C VAL A 111 1.21 19.80 1.35
N LEU A 112 2.15 18.86 1.46
CA LEU A 112 3.48 18.98 0.88
C LEU A 112 3.43 19.13 -0.65
N ALA A 113 2.63 18.30 -1.33
CA ALA A 113 2.46 18.37 -2.78
C ALA A 113 1.85 19.70 -3.24
N PHE A 114 0.90 20.25 -2.47
CA PHE A 114 0.32 21.56 -2.73
C PHE A 114 1.36 22.69 -2.58
N VAL A 115 2.15 22.66 -1.50
CA VAL A 115 3.22 23.65 -1.25
C VAL A 115 4.29 23.58 -2.33
N LEU A 116 4.79 22.38 -2.68
CA LEU A 116 5.80 22.20 -3.72
C LEU A 116 5.32 22.70 -5.09
N ARG A 117 4.05 22.45 -5.45
CA ARG A 117 3.47 22.98 -6.70
C ARG A 117 3.37 24.51 -6.67
N ARG A 118 3.08 25.13 -5.53
CA ARG A 118 3.08 26.59 -5.42
C ARG A 118 4.48 27.20 -5.55
N ILE A 119 5.52 26.52 -5.07
CA ILE A 119 6.91 27.00 -5.18
C ILE A 119 7.45 26.82 -6.60
N MET A 120 7.19 25.68 -7.24
CA MET A 120 7.77 25.35 -8.55
C MET A 120 7.09 26.05 -9.73
N PHE A 121 5.84 26.50 -9.59
CA PHE A 121 5.10 27.25 -10.61
C PHE A 121 5.04 28.76 -10.31
N TYR A 122 5.97 29.26 -9.49
CA TYR A 122 6.26 30.68 -9.28
C TYR A 122 7.70 30.96 -9.74
#